data_AF-A0A834VFL7-F1
#
_entry.id   AF-A0A834VFL7-F1
#
_cell.length_a   1.000
_cell.length_b   1.000
_cell.length_c   1.000
_cell.angle_alpha   90.00
_cell.angle_beta   90.00
_cell.angle_gamma   90.00
#
_symmetry.space_group_name_H-M   'P 1'
#
loop_
_entity.id
_entity.type
_entity.pdbx_description
1 polymer ?
#
loop_
_entity_poly.entity_id
_entity_poly.type
_entity_poly.pdbx_seq_one_letter_code
_entity_poly.pdbx_strand_id
1 'polypeptide(L)'
;MDLFEFRPYKVEKLSDIFVNYFKFFCRYDIRMNFTLEQYFTRSIPRTFETMLKPTINLIRVLILLGYLFAMLFFPDNRFLFQYRNFERKFNVQSSWLVIILAIIVLLFLDSVWYISIRHVLAYNFPFINVMDRLRRIQNHLISKRYRRSLINYYLKAGYSSGMIYRILMLIVMLATLTLYSPMLITSRFDECLFNTLIYILGLWHSSVYLGIMFVAMFHFTFTIKLLRIRFYLHVLMMKQFTEIDPNDQLKCIFSHT
;
A
#
# COMPACT_ATOMS: atom_id res chain seq x y z
N MET A 1 -6.36 -3.63 15.66
CA MET A 1 -6.61 -3.77 14.21
C MET A 1 -8.08 -4.09 14.07
N ASP A 2 -8.87 -3.23 13.42
CA ASP A 2 -10.33 -3.39 13.40
C ASP A 2 -10.73 -4.62 12.58
N LEU A 3 -11.53 -5.50 13.19
CA LEU A 3 -11.98 -6.77 12.61
C LEU A 3 -12.82 -6.59 11.32
N PHE A 4 -13.23 -5.36 11.02
CA PHE A 4 -14.12 -4.97 9.92
C PHE A 4 -13.44 -4.23 8.76
N GLU A 5 -12.12 -4.01 8.81
CA GLU A 5 -11.38 -3.07 7.95
C GLU A 5 -11.46 -3.29 6.43
N PHE A 6 -11.65 -4.53 5.97
CA PHE A 6 -11.71 -4.84 4.53
C PHE A 6 -13.14 -5.05 4.01
N ARG A 7 -14.18 -4.82 4.82
CA ARG A 7 -15.56 -4.87 4.32
C ARG A 7 -16.01 -3.46 3.93
N PRO A 8 -16.20 -3.17 2.63
CA PRO A 8 -16.69 -1.87 2.19
C PRO A 8 -18.21 -1.82 2.44
N TYR A 9 -18.64 -1.44 3.65
CA TYR A 9 -20.06 -1.50 4.03
C TYR A 9 -20.95 -0.43 3.35
N LYS A 10 -20.36 0.52 2.63
CA LYS A 10 -21.09 1.59 1.93
C LYS A 10 -20.50 1.84 0.54
N VAL A 11 -20.85 0.99 -0.42
CA VAL A 11 -20.50 1.18 -1.84
C VAL A 11 -21.79 1.19 -2.64
N GLU A 12 -22.22 2.37 -3.04
CA GLU A 12 -23.43 2.55 -3.85
C GLU A 12 -23.07 2.90 -5.30
N LYS A 13 -21.94 3.60 -5.48
CA LYS A 13 -21.44 4.07 -6.77
C LYS A 13 -20.04 3.53 -7.04
N LEU A 14 -19.67 3.44 -8.32
CA LEU A 14 -18.31 3.03 -8.70
C LEU A 14 -17.26 4.05 -8.24
N SER A 15 -17.63 5.32 -8.13
CA SER A 15 -16.78 6.38 -7.54
C SER A 15 -16.34 6.04 -6.11
N ASP A 16 -17.22 5.43 -5.32
CA ASP A 16 -16.96 5.10 -3.91
C ASP A 16 -15.87 4.04 -3.78
N ILE A 17 -15.77 3.16 -4.78
CA ILE A 17 -14.72 2.14 -4.87
C ILE A 17 -13.33 2.81 -4.98
N PHE A 18 -13.19 3.83 -5.83
CA PHE A 18 -11.91 4.54 -6.00
C PHE A 18 -11.54 5.41 -4.80
N VAL A 19 -12.53 5.99 -4.12
CA VAL A 19 -12.31 6.68 -2.83
C VAL A 19 -11.82 5.68 -1.78
N ASN A 20 -12.41 4.49 -1.72
CA ASN A 20 -11.97 3.44 -0.80
C ASN A 20 -10.55 2.95 -1.15
N TYR A 21 -10.20 2.79 -2.43
CA TYR A 21 -8.83 2.48 -2.84
C TYR A 21 -7.82 3.50 -2.37
N PHE A 22 -8.12 4.79 -2.54
CA PHE A 22 -7.26 5.85 -2.04
C PHE A 22 -7.09 5.77 -0.52
N LYS A 23 -8.18 5.58 0.23
CA LYS A 23 -8.12 5.42 1.69
C LYS A 23 -7.26 4.23 2.11
N PHE A 24 -7.42 3.09 1.44
CA PHE A 24 -6.60 1.91 1.71
C PHE A 24 -5.12 2.15 1.36
N PHE A 25 -4.85 2.77 0.22
CA PHE A 25 -3.48 3.13 -0.17
C PHE A 25 -2.84 4.05 0.87
N CYS A 26 -3.47 5.19 1.17
CA CYS A 26 -2.94 6.15 2.15
C CYS A 26 -2.76 5.54 3.54
N ARG A 27 -3.57 4.56 3.92
CA ARG A 27 -3.44 3.86 5.20
C ARG A 27 -2.13 3.09 5.32
N TYR A 28 -1.77 2.34 4.28
CA TYR A 28 -0.53 1.55 4.26
C TYR A 28 0.66 2.33 3.72
N ASP A 29 0.44 3.51 3.15
CA ASP A 29 1.52 4.41 2.77
C ASP A 29 2.26 4.91 4.03
N ILE A 30 3.59 4.94 3.96
CA ILE A 30 4.50 5.43 5.01
C ILE A 30 4.70 6.96 4.94
N ARG A 31 4.10 7.58 3.92
CA ARG A 31 4.20 9.01 3.62
C ARG A 31 3.17 9.82 4.42
N MET A 32 2.90 11.04 3.98
CA MET A 32 2.02 12.00 4.64
C MET A 32 0.55 11.55 4.68
N ASN A 33 -0.17 12.00 5.71
CA ASN A 33 -1.64 11.91 5.75
C ASN A 33 -2.25 13.08 4.99
N PHE A 34 -2.99 12.81 3.92
CA PHE A 34 -3.70 13.82 3.14
C PHE A 34 -4.96 13.26 2.50
N THR A 35 -5.89 14.16 2.13
CA THR A 35 -7.11 13.83 1.39
C THR A 35 -6.90 13.96 -0.13
N LEU A 36 -7.74 13.29 -0.93
CA LEU A 36 -7.73 13.46 -2.38
C LEU A 36 -7.88 14.93 -2.79
N GLU A 37 -8.74 15.67 -2.10
CA GLU A 37 -8.96 17.09 -2.36
C GLU A 37 -7.68 17.90 -2.15
N GLN A 38 -7.04 17.76 -0.98
CA GLN A 38 -5.78 18.42 -0.65
C GLN A 38 -4.65 18.09 -1.66
N TYR A 39 -4.64 16.86 -2.19
CA TYR A 39 -3.71 16.47 -3.24
C TYR A 39 -3.97 17.22 -4.55
N PHE A 40 -5.22 17.32 -5.01
CA PHE A 40 -5.55 17.99 -6.27
C PHE A 40 -5.47 19.51 -6.20
N THR A 41 -5.81 20.11 -5.06
CA THR A 41 -5.66 21.56 -4.80
C THR A 41 -4.22 21.94 -4.47
N ARG A 42 -3.30 20.96 -4.37
CA ARG A 42 -1.90 21.15 -3.96
C ARG A 42 -1.76 21.92 -2.64
N SER A 43 -2.71 21.71 -1.72
CA SER A 43 -2.85 22.46 -0.48
C SER A 43 -2.76 21.54 0.74
N ILE A 44 -1.74 20.68 0.78
CA ILE A 44 -1.50 19.77 1.91
C ILE A 44 -0.92 20.59 3.09
N PRO A 45 -1.64 20.73 4.21
CA PRO A 45 -1.19 21.55 5.33
C PRO A 45 -0.03 20.87 6.07
N ARG A 46 0.93 21.66 6.57
CA ARG A 46 2.05 21.15 7.37
C ARG A 46 1.70 21.10 8.85
N THR A 47 0.82 20.18 9.22
CA THR A 47 0.47 19.90 10.62
C THR A 47 1.18 18.65 11.12
N PHE A 48 1.25 18.49 12.45
CA PHE A 48 1.74 17.26 13.06
C PHE A 48 0.94 16.03 12.58
N GLU A 49 -0.38 16.17 12.39
CA GLU A 49 -1.23 15.09 11.89
C GLU A 49 -0.83 14.63 10.48
N THR A 50 -0.52 15.57 9.59
CA THR A 50 -0.04 15.28 8.22
C THR A 50 1.34 14.64 8.24
N MET A 51 2.22 15.05 9.16
CA MET A 51 3.60 14.57 9.28
C MET A 51 3.79 13.40 10.27
N LEU A 52 2.73 12.92 10.91
CA LEU A 52 2.79 11.90 11.95
C LEU A 52 3.49 10.63 11.46
N LYS A 53 3.06 10.12 10.31
CA LYS A 53 3.59 8.90 9.69
C LYS A 53 5.07 9.00 9.30
N PRO A 54 5.53 10.01 8.52
CA PRO A 54 6.94 10.13 8.19
C PRO A 54 7.80 10.37 9.43
N THR A 55 7.29 11.04 10.46
CA THR A 55 8.00 11.25 11.73
C THR A 55 8.18 9.92 12.49
N ILE A 56 7.11 9.14 12.66
CA ILE A 56 7.19 7.80 13.28
C ILE A 56 8.13 6.90 12.48
N ASN A 57 8.05 6.95 11.15
CA ASN A 57 8.91 6.16 10.28
C ASN A 57 10.38 6.57 10.42
N LEU A 58 10.68 7.86 10.51
CA LEU A 58 12.03 8.38 10.74
C LEU A 58 12.60 7.89 12.06
N ILE A 59 11.86 8.02 13.16
CA ILE A 59 12.27 7.54 14.50
C ILE A 59 12.57 6.03 14.43
N ARG A 60 11.68 5.25 13.81
CA ARG A 60 11.87 3.82 13.62
C ARG A 60 13.15 3.50 12.84
N VAL A 61 13.35 4.16 11.70
CA VAL A 61 14.51 3.92 10.84
C VAL A 61 15.81 4.28 11.56
N LEU A 62 15.84 5.36 12.34
CA LEU A 62 16.97 5.73 13.19
C LEU A 62 17.31 4.65 14.21
N ILE A 63 16.31 4.07 14.88
CA ILE A 63 16.50 2.98 15.84
C ILE A 63 17.09 1.74 15.15
N LEU A 64 16.56 1.35 13.99
CA LEU A 64 17.05 0.20 13.23
C LEU A 64 18.46 0.42 12.67
N LEU A 65 18.77 1.65 12.22
CA LEU A 65 20.09 2.02 11.74
C LEU A 65 21.11 2.00 12.88
N GLY A 66 20.76 2.54 14.04
CA GLY A 66 21.58 2.45 15.25
C GLY A 66 21.86 1.01 15.64
N TYR A 67 20.86 0.14 15.57
CA TYR A 67 20.99 -1.29 15.86
C TYR A 67 21.92 -2.02 14.89
N LEU A 68 21.75 -1.84 13.57
CA LEU A 68 22.62 -2.45 12.57
C LEU A 68 24.05 -1.90 12.62
N PHE A 69 24.20 -0.60 12.81
CA PHE A 69 25.51 0.03 12.97
C PHE A 69 26.23 -0.55 14.18
N ALA A 70 25.54 -0.67 15.30
CA ALA A 70 26.06 -1.31 16.50
C ALA A 70 26.49 -2.76 16.27
N MET A 71 25.68 -3.58 15.57
CA MET A 71 26.04 -4.96 15.23
C MET A 71 27.30 -5.05 14.38
N LEU A 72 27.44 -4.17 13.38
CA LEU A 72 28.53 -4.22 12.40
C LEU A 72 29.86 -3.72 12.98
N PHE A 73 29.83 -2.64 13.76
CA PHE A 73 31.03 -1.95 14.22
C PHE A 73 31.42 -2.25 15.68
N PHE A 74 30.49 -2.77 16.48
CA PHE A 74 30.74 -3.17 17.87
C PHE A 74 30.30 -4.63 18.13
N PRO A 75 30.88 -5.61 17.43
CA PRO A 75 30.40 -7.00 17.42
C PRO A 75 30.51 -7.72 18.77
N ASP A 76 31.36 -7.24 19.68
CA ASP A 76 31.57 -7.81 21.02
C ASP A 76 30.81 -7.04 22.12
N ASN A 77 29.95 -6.07 21.76
CA ASN A 77 29.15 -5.31 22.73
C ASN A 77 28.09 -6.22 23.37
N ARG A 78 28.00 -6.25 24.70
CA ARG A 78 27.08 -7.16 25.42
C ARG A 78 25.62 -6.73 25.33
N PHE A 79 25.36 -5.43 25.21
CA PHE A 79 24.00 -4.89 25.14
C PHE A 79 23.32 -5.08 23.78
N LEU A 80 24.10 -5.39 22.75
CA LEU A 80 23.65 -5.51 21.37
C LEU A 80 23.93 -6.94 20.92
N PHE A 81 23.04 -7.50 20.12
CA PHE A 81 23.17 -8.88 19.69
C PHE A 81 24.54 -9.10 19.04
N GLN A 82 25.37 -9.98 19.63
CA GLN A 82 26.71 -10.25 19.11
C GLN A 82 26.59 -10.80 17.69
N TYR A 83 27.11 -10.05 16.72
CA TYR A 83 27.10 -10.43 15.30
C TYR A 83 27.64 -11.86 15.10
N ARG A 84 28.67 -12.25 15.86
CA ARG A 84 29.24 -13.61 15.85
C ARG A 84 28.24 -14.71 16.21
N ASN A 85 27.28 -14.44 17.10
CA ASN A 85 26.22 -15.40 17.44
C ASN A 85 25.15 -15.46 16.35
N PHE A 86 24.96 -14.39 15.58
CA PHE A 86 24.03 -14.33 14.45
C PHE A 86 24.58 -15.15 13.28
N GLU A 87 25.82 -14.85 12.92
CA GLU A 87 26.58 -15.49 11.86
C GLU A 87 26.68 -16.99 12.10
N ARG A 88 27.01 -17.41 13.34
CA ARG A 88 27.06 -18.84 13.71
C ARG A 88 25.71 -19.55 13.67
N LYS A 89 24.60 -18.90 14.08
CA LYS A 89 23.27 -19.54 14.13
C LYS A 89 22.55 -19.57 12.78
N PHE A 90 22.76 -18.56 11.93
CA PHE A 90 21.99 -18.38 10.68
C PHE A 90 22.84 -18.48 9.41
N ASN A 91 24.17 -18.67 9.53
CA ASN A 91 25.10 -18.75 8.41
C ASN A 91 24.99 -17.54 7.45
N VAL A 92 24.73 -16.36 8.01
CA VAL A 92 24.55 -15.11 7.23
C VAL A 92 25.90 -14.45 7.04
N GLN A 93 26.30 -14.24 5.78
CA GLN A 93 27.52 -13.49 5.45
C GLN A 93 27.35 -11.99 5.75
N SER A 94 28.43 -11.32 6.14
CA SER A 94 28.47 -9.88 6.41
C SER A 94 27.95 -9.03 5.23
N SER A 95 28.12 -9.50 4.00
CA SER A 95 27.60 -8.87 2.77
C SER A 95 26.09 -8.66 2.79
N TRP A 96 25.32 -9.59 3.37
CA TRP A 96 23.86 -9.46 3.49
C TRP A 96 23.46 -8.37 4.48
N LEU A 97 24.21 -8.19 5.57
CA LEU A 97 23.95 -7.11 6.53
C LEU A 97 24.26 -5.74 5.92
N VAL A 98 25.28 -5.64 5.08
CA VAL A 98 25.58 -4.40 4.33
C VAL A 98 24.44 -4.05 3.38
N ILE A 99 23.85 -5.03 2.69
CA ILE A 99 22.67 -4.83 1.85
C ILE A 99 21.48 -4.34 2.69
N ILE A 100 21.22 -4.98 3.84
CA ILE A 100 20.15 -4.55 4.74
C ILE A 100 20.40 -3.12 5.23
N LEU A 101 21.63 -2.79 5.62
CA LEU A 101 22.00 -1.43 6.02
C LEU A 101 21.74 -0.42 4.89
N ALA A 102 22.11 -0.75 3.65
CA ALA A 102 21.85 0.10 2.49
C ALA A 102 20.34 0.35 2.29
N ILE A 103 19.50 -0.69 2.44
CA ILE A 103 18.03 -0.55 2.38
C ILE A 103 17.53 0.39 3.48
N ILE A 104 18.01 0.25 4.72
CA ILE A 104 17.61 1.11 5.84
C ILE A 104 18.05 2.56 5.63
N VAL A 105 19.24 2.79 5.08
CA VAL A 105 19.73 4.12 4.72
C VAL A 105 18.87 4.75 3.62
N LEU A 106 18.45 3.99 2.61
CA LEU A 106 17.51 4.49 1.59
C LEU A 106 16.15 4.90 2.20
N LEU A 107 15.63 4.12 3.15
CA LEU A 107 14.40 4.46 3.88
C LEU A 107 14.56 5.70 4.76
N PHE A 108 15.77 5.91 5.32
CA PHE A 108 16.11 7.13 6.07
C PHE A 108 16.07 8.34 5.14
N LEU A 109 16.77 8.25 3.99
CA LEU A 109 16.82 9.32 3.01
C LEU A 109 15.42 9.66 2.47
N ASP A 110 14.57 8.67 2.21
CA ASP A 110 13.18 8.90 1.80
C ASP A 110 12.39 9.64 2.89
N SER A 111 12.51 9.21 4.15
CA SER A 111 11.83 9.84 5.29
C SER A 111 12.29 11.29 5.53
N VAL A 112 13.60 11.53 5.43
CA VAL A 112 14.19 12.88 5.53
C VAL A 112 13.72 13.74 4.36
N TRP A 113 13.75 13.22 3.14
CA TRP A 113 13.27 13.91 1.94
C TRP A 113 11.82 14.41 2.12
N TYR A 114 10.93 13.56 2.64
CA TYR A 114 9.54 13.94 2.93
C TYR A 114 9.40 15.09 3.94
N ILE A 115 10.23 15.09 4.98
CA ILE A 115 10.17 16.09 6.05
C ILE A 115 10.81 17.42 5.58
N SER A 116 11.93 17.33 4.86
CA SER A 116 12.77 18.46 4.45
C SER A 116 12.16 19.29 3.31
N ILE A 117 11.39 18.69 2.39
CA ILE A 117 10.84 19.46 1.26
C ILE A 117 9.66 20.34 1.71
N ARG A 118 9.96 21.63 1.89
CA ARG A 118 9.03 22.73 2.22
C ARG A 118 7.88 22.91 1.23
N HIS A 119 8.08 22.54 -0.02
CA HIS A 119 7.10 22.72 -1.09
C HIS A 119 6.60 21.38 -1.61
N VAL A 120 5.43 20.96 -1.11
CA VAL A 120 4.57 19.92 -1.71
C VAL A 120 3.90 20.45 -3.00
N LEU A 121 4.61 21.28 -3.78
CA LEU A 121 4.10 21.87 -5.02
C LEU A 121 4.21 20.92 -6.23
N ALA A 122 4.96 19.83 -6.08
CA ALA A 122 5.19 18.84 -7.14
C ALA A 122 5.01 17.38 -6.65
N TYR A 123 4.24 17.13 -5.59
CA TYR A 123 3.89 15.76 -5.23
C TYR A 123 2.90 15.21 -6.25
N ASN A 124 3.44 14.71 -7.34
CA ASN A 124 2.70 14.17 -8.47
C ASN A 124 2.86 12.65 -8.47
N PHE A 125 2.02 11.96 -7.70
CA PHE A 125 2.03 10.52 -7.64
C PHE A 125 1.14 9.93 -8.75
N PRO A 126 1.69 9.22 -9.75
CA PRO A 126 0.94 8.76 -10.91
C PRO A 126 -0.29 7.93 -10.56
N PHE A 127 -0.21 7.12 -9.50
CA PHE A 127 -1.32 6.30 -9.02
C PHE A 127 -2.54 7.14 -8.62
N ILE A 128 -2.35 8.27 -7.93
CA ILE A 128 -3.47 9.13 -7.51
C ILE A 128 -4.15 9.78 -8.71
N ASN A 129 -3.36 10.17 -9.72
CA ASN A 129 -3.92 10.69 -10.97
C ASN A 129 -4.74 9.64 -11.72
N VAL A 130 -4.27 8.40 -11.76
CA VAL A 130 -5.03 7.28 -12.34
C VAL A 130 -6.31 7.04 -11.54
N MET A 131 -6.25 7.04 -10.20
CA MET A 131 -7.44 6.91 -9.36
C MET A 131 -8.49 7.97 -9.67
N ASP A 132 -8.09 9.23 -9.79
CA ASP A 132 -9.04 10.31 -10.03
C ASP A 132 -9.62 10.29 -11.45
N ARG A 133 -8.80 9.95 -12.46
CA ARG A 133 -9.33 9.68 -13.82
C ARG A 133 -10.38 8.58 -13.81
N LEU A 134 -10.14 7.49 -13.07
CA LEU A 134 -11.09 6.39 -12.95
C LEU A 134 -12.33 6.78 -12.11
N ARG A 135 -12.16 7.62 -11.08
CA ARG A 135 -13.26 8.17 -10.25
C ARG A 135 -14.22 9.04 -11.08
N ARG A 136 -13.68 9.82 -12.02
CA ARG A 136 -14.47 10.66 -12.94
C ARG A 136 -15.20 9.88 -14.01
N ILE A 137 -15.00 8.56 -14.12
CA ILE A 137 -15.79 7.72 -15.03
C ILE A 137 -17.26 7.86 -14.64
N GLN A 138 -18.06 8.40 -15.57
CA GLN A 138 -19.45 8.69 -15.32
C GLN A 138 -20.26 7.39 -15.17
N ASN A 139 -20.92 7.23 -14.02
CA ASN A 139 -21.75 6.06 -13.69
C ASN A 139 -22.88 5.80 -14.72
N HIS A 140 -23.27 6.81 -15.52
CA HIS A 140 -24.32 6.66 -16.52
C HIS A 140 -23.85 5.93 -17.79
N LEU A 141 -22.54 5.91 -18.08
CA LEU A 141 -21.98 5.20 -19.24
C LEU A 141 -21.97 3.67 -19.05
N ILE A 142 -22.25 3.19 -17.84
CA ILE A 142 -22.29 1.77 -17.50
C ILE A 142 -23.71 1.40 -17.09
N SER A 143 -24.29 0.43 -17.79
CA SER A 143 -25.65 -0.03 -17.49
C SER A 143 -25.78 -0.50 -16.03
N LYS A 144 -26.99 -0.36 -15.46
CA LYS A 144 -27.28 -0.70 -14.06
C LYS A 144 -26.88 -2.14 -13.70
N ARG A 145 -27.01 -3.08 -14.65
CA ARG A 145 -26.61 -4.48 -14.49
C ARG A 145 -25.10 -4.63 -14.31
N TYR A 146 -24.28 -4.03 -15.19
CA TYR A 146 -22.82 -4.13 -15.11
C TYR A 146 -22.27 -3.39 -13.88
N ARG A 147 -22.87 -2.26 -13.52
CA ARG A 147 -22.53 -1.53 -12.29
C ARG A 147 -22.75 -2.38 -11.04
N ARG A 148 -23.91 -3.01 -10.89
CA ARG A 148 -24.17 -3.95 -9.77
C ARG A 148 -23.19 -5.12 -9.76
N SER A 149 -22.88 -5.67 -10.95
CA SER A 149 -21.90 -6.76 -11.06
C SER A 149 -20.49 -6.33 -10.59
N LEU A 150 -20.04 -5.14 -10.97
CA LEU A 150 -18.75 -4.58 -10.53
C LEU A 150 -18.69 -4.32 -9.02
N ILE A 151 -19.76 -3.76 -8.45
CA ILE A 151 -19.86 -3.54 -7.00
C ILE A 151 -19.83 -4.87 -6.25
N ASN A 152 -20.62 -5.86 -6.68
CA ASN A 152 -20.63 -7.18 -6.06
C ASN A 152 -19.27 -7.88 -6.17
N TYR A 153 -18.60 -7.74 -7.31
CA TYR A 153 -17.25 -8.25 -7.51
C TYR A 153 -16.27 -7.58 -6.54
N TYR A 154 -16.30 -6.25 -6.42
CA TYR A 154 -15.46 -5.49 -5.49
C TYR A 154 -15.68 -5.93 -4.03
N LEU A 155 -16.93 -6.07 -3.59
CA LEU A 155 -17.25 -6.52 -2.23
C LEU A 155 -16.70 -7.91 -1.94
N LYS A 156 -16.89 -8.87 -2.86
CA LYS A 156 -16.39 -10.24 -2.71
C LYS A 156 -14.87 -10.31 -2.73
N ALA A 157 -14.24 -9.68 -3.73
CA ALA A 157 -12.79 -9.67 -3.86
C ALA A 157 -12.12 -8.90 -2.71
N GLY A 158 -12.73 -7.84 -2.19
CA GLY A 158 -12.27 -7.11 -1.01
C GLY A 158 -12.29 -7.98 0.24
N TYR A 159 -13.38 -8.72 0.46
CA TYR A 159 -13.47 -9.66 1.57
C TYR A 159 -12.43 -10.79 1.48
N SER A 160 -12.32 -11.44 0.31
CA SER A 160 -11.35 -12.52 0.10
C SER A 160 -9.91 -12.03 0.25
N SER A 161 -9.56 -10.89 -0.35
CA SER A 161 -8.22 -10.32 -0.24
C SER A 161 -7.87 -9.93 1.19
N GLY A 162 -8.81 -9.32 1.93
CA GLY A 162 -8.63 -9.01 3.35
C GLY A 162 -8.39 -10.25 4.22
N MET A 163 -9.09 -11.36 3.93
CA MET A 163 -8.85 -12.65 4.62
C MET A 163 -7.48 -13.23 4.29
N ILE A 164 -7.07 -13.23 3.02
CA ILE A 164 -5.75 -13.73 2.62
C ILE A 164 -4.64 -12.87 3.27
N TYR A 165 -4.78 -11.54 3.30
CA TYR A 165 -3.85 -10.64 3.98
C TYR A 165 -3.68 -11.00 5.46
N ARG A 166 -4.78 -11.27 6.17
CA ARG A 166 -4.74 -11.66 7.59
C ARG A 166 -4.04 -13.00 7.81
N ILE A 167 -4.35 -14.00 6.97
CA ILE A 167 -3.71 -15.31 7.04
C ILE A 167 -2.21 -15.18 6.77
N LEU A 168 -1.82 -14.45 5.73
CA LEU A 168 -0.41 -14.22 5.42
C LEU A 168 0.30 -13.46 6.53
N MET A 169 -0.35 -12.45 7.13
CA MET A 169 0.22 -11.71 8.25
C MET A 169 0.46 -12.62 9.46
N LEU A 170 -0.48 -13.53 9.73
CA LEU A 170 -0.34 -14.53 10.80
C LEU A 170 0.79 -15.52 10.50
N ILE A 171 0.89 -16.01 9.26
CA ILE A 171 2.00 -16.88 8.83
C ILE A 171 3.34 -16.15 8.98
N VAL A 172 3.43 -14.90 8.54
CA VAL A 172 4.64 -14.09 8.67
C VAL A 172 4.98 -13.87 10.14
N MET A 173 4.02 -13.51 10.99
CA MET A 173 4.26 -13.36 12.43
C MET A 173 4.76 -14.65 13.09
N LEU A 174 4.18 -15.81 12.74
CA LEU A 174 4.60 -17.09 13.29
C LEU A 174 6.00 -17.47 12.80
N ALA A 175 6.27 -17.32 11.50
CA ALA A 175 7.58 -17.61 10.92
C ALA A 175 8.68 -16.70 11.48
N THR A 176 8.39 -15.42 11.68
CA THR A 176 9.36 -14.51 12.31
C THR A 176 9.51 -14.80 13.80
N LEU A 177 8.46 -15.25 14.49
CA LEU A 177 8.53 -15.63 15.90
C LEU A 177 9.37 -16.91 16.09
N THR A 178 9.26 -17.89 15.21
CA THR A 178 10.10 -19.10 15.25
C THR A 178 11.56 -18.82 14.94
N LEU A 179 11.84 -17.86 14.06
CA LEU A 179 13.22 -17.39 13.81
C LEU A 179 13.78 -16.59 15.00
N TYR A 180 12.92 -15.90 15.75
CA TYR A 180 13.30 -15.06 16.88
C TYR A 180 13.35 -15.79 18.24
N SER A 181 12.61 -16.91 18.38
CA SER A 181 12.55 -17.68 19.64
C SER A 181 13.89 -18.18 20.17
N PRO A 182 14.88 -18.60 19.34
CA PRO A 182 16.19 -19.04 19.82
C PRO A 182 17.06 -17.87 20.33
N MET A 183 16.65 -16.62 20.09
CA MET A 183 17.31 -15.41 20.60
C MET A 183 16.78 -15.05 21.99
N LEU A 184 15.48 -15.28 22.26
CA LEU A 184 14.86 -15.01 23.55
C LEU A 184 15.35 -15.94 24.67
N ILE A 185 15.66 -17.19 24.34
CA ILE A 185 16.01 -18.25 25.31
C ILE A 185 17.41 -18.02 25.93
N THR A 186 18.29 -17.27 25.28
CA THR A 186 19.70 -17.11 25.70
C THR A 186 20.05 -15.73 26.25
N SER A 187 19.08 -14.81 26.38
CA SER A 187 19.33 -13.38 26.64
C SER A 187 19.01 -12.98 28.08
N ARG A 188 19.69 -11.95 28.61
CA ARG A 188 19.25 -11.25 29.84
C ARG A 188 17.94 -10.50 29.59
N PHE A 189 17.20 -10.14 30.65
CA PHE A 189 15.87 -9.54 30.53
C PHE A 189 15.86 -8.20 29.77
N ASP A 190 16.87 -7.36 30.00
CA ASP A 190 17.10 -6.09 29.31
C ASP A 190 17.41 -6.28 27.81
N GLU A 191 18.30 -7.23 27.48
CA GLU A 191 18.60 -7.63 26.09
C GLU A 191 17.36 -8.20 25.39
N CYS A 192 16.58 -9.00 26.10
CA CYS A 192 15.32 -9.58 25.62
C CYS A 192 14.30 -8.48 25.29
N LEU A 193 14.12 -7.49 26.18
CA LEU A 193 13.23 -6.34 25.95
C LEU A 193 13.67 -5.52 24.74
N PHE A 194 14.97 -5.19 24.65
CA PHE A 194 15.49 -4.38 23.55
C PHE A 194 15.40 -5.10 22.20
N ASN A 195 15.79 -6.37 22.13
CA ASN A 195 15.65 -7.16 20.91
C ASN A 195 14.17 -7.34 20.53
N THR A 196 13.27 -7.45 21.50
CA THR A 196 11.82 -7.57 21.24
C THR A 196 11.26 -6.27 20.67
N LEU A 197 11.75 -5.13 21.14
CA LEU A 197 11.41 -3.83 20.56
C LEU A 197 11.88 -3.74 19.10
N ILE A 198 13.13 -4.12 18.80
CA ILE A 198 13.65 -4.16 17.42
C ILE A 198 12.83 -5.12 16.55
N TYR A 199 12.45 -6.28 17.08
CA TYR A 199 11.59 -7.25 16.41
C TYR A 199 10.21 -6.68 16.07
N ILE A 200 9.56 -5.99 17.01
CA ILE A 200 8.25 -5.33 16.79
C ILE A 200 8.38 -4.23 15.71
N LEU A 201 9.46 -3.44 15.75
CA LEU A 201 9.72 -2.40 14.74
C LEU A 201 9.95 -3.00 13.35
N GLY A 202 10.62 -4.15 13.25
CA GLY A 202 10.80 -4.91 12.01
C GLY A 202 9.50 -5.51 11.49
N LEU A 203 8.70 -6.16 12.36
CA LEU A 203 7.39 -6.71 12.02
C LEU A 203 6.43 -5.66 11.46
N TRP A 204 6.45 -4.45 12.03
CA TRP A 204 5.69 -3.32 11.49
C TRP A 204 6.00 -3.11 10.01
N HIS A 205 7.28 -3.14 9.63
CA HIS A 205 7.70 -2.95 8.24
C HIS A 205 7.08 -3.98 7.30
N SER A 206 7.18 -5.27 7.65
CA SER A 206 6.60 -6.36 6.85
C SER A 206 5.08 -6.22 6.70
N SER A 207 4.37 -5.84 7.77
CA SER A 207 2.90 -5.66 7.73
C SER A 207 2.45 -4.51 6.82
N VAL A 208 3.24 -3.44 6.75
CA VAL A 208 3.00 -2.29 5.88
C VAL A 208 3.21 -2.66 4.42
N TYR A 209 4.33 -3.31 4.07
CA TYR A 209 4.61 -3.72 2.70
C TYR A 209 3.62 -4.75 2.18
N LEU A 210 3.27 -5.75 3.00
CA LEU A 210 2.19 -6.68 2.68
C LEU A 210 0.88 -5.93 2.41
N GLY A 211 0.57 -4.92 3.22
CA GLY A 211 -0.61 -4.08 3.03
C GLY A 211 -0.60 -3.35 1.69
N ILE A 212 0.51 -2.69 1.33
CA ILE A 212 0.67 -2.00 0.04
C ILE A 212 0.51 -2.98 -1.13
N MET A 213 1.16 -4.15 -1.07
CA MET A 213 1.04 -5.17 -2.12
C MET A 213 -0.40 -5.66 -2.28
N PHE A 214 -1.11 -5.90 -1.17
CA PHE A 214 -2.52 -6.31 -1.21
C PHE A 214 -3.42 -5.24 -1.82
N VAL A 215 -3.25 -3.98 -1.42
CA VAL A 215 -4.01 -2.87 -2.01
C VAL A 215 -3.72 -2.75 -3.50
N ALA A 216 -2.46 -2.87 -3.91
CA ALA A 216 -2.07 -2.83 -5.32
C ALA A 216 -2.66 -3.97 -6.14
N MET A 217 -2.56 -5.22 -5.66
CA MET A 217 -3.14 -6.39 -6.33
C MET A 217 -4.66 -6.30 -6.43
N PHE A 218 -5.32 -5.91 -5.33
CA PHE A 218 -6.77 -5.77 -5.30
C PHE A 218 -7.24 -4.68 -6.26
N HIS A 219 -6.56 -3.53 -6.26
CA HIS A 219 -6.82 -2.45 -7.19
C HIS A 219 -6.62 -2.87 -8.64
N PHE A 220 -5.49 -3.53 -8.95
CA PHE A 220 -5.16 -4.00 -10.29
C PHE A 220 -6.20 -4.98 -10.83
N THR A 221 -6.62 -5.95 -10.00
CA THR A 221 -7.60 -6.97 -10.39
C THR A 221 -8.97 -6.34 -10.70
N PHE A 222 -9.41 -5.39 -9.87
CA PHE A 222 -10.66 -4.66 -10.14
C PHE A 222 -10.57 -3.79 -11.39
N THR A 223 -9.46 -3.07 -11.59
CA THR A 223 -9.26 -2.22 -12.76
C THR A 223 -9.28 -3.04 -14.05
N ILE A 224 -8.68 -4.23 -14.07
CA ILE A 224 -8.81 -5.17 -15.20
C ILE A 224 -10.28 -5.54 -15.44
N LYS A 225 -11.02 -5.89 -14.39
CA LYS A 225 -12.44 -6.27 -14.52
C LYS A 225 -13.28 -5.12 -15.08
N LEU A 226 -13.02 -3.90 -14.62
CA LEU A 226 -13.67 -2.69 -15.10
C LEU A 226 -13.36 -2.43 -16.58
N LEU A 227 -12.08 -2.48 -16.96
CA LEU A 227 -11.65 -2.27 -18.35
C LEU A 227 -12.26 -3.33 -19.29
N ARG A 228 -12.32 -4.60 -18.86
CA ARG A 228 -12.96 -5.67 -19.64
C ARG A 228 -14.44 -5.40 -19.90
N ILE A 229 -15.18 -4.93 -18.90
CA ILE A 229 -16.59 -4.58 -19.06
C ILE A 229 -16.76 -3.37 -19.98
N ARG A 230 -15.89 -2.35 -19.85
CA ARG A 230 -15.93 -1.18 -20.73
C ARG A 230 -15.62 -1.54 -22.18
N PHE A 231 -14.60 -2.38 -22.40
CA PHE A 231 -14.26 -2.87 -23.73
C PHE A 231 -15.44 -3.62 -24.35
N TYR A 232 -16.06 -4.53 -23.59
CA TYR A 232 -17.25 -5.25 -24.04
C TYR A 232 -18.40 -4.32 -24.41
N LEU A 233 -18.70 -3.31 -23.58
CA LEU A 233 -19.73 -2.32 -23.88
C LEU A 233 -19.40 -1.49 -25.13
N HIS A 234 -18.13 -1.14 -25.32
CA HIS A 234 -17.69 -0.38 -26.49
C HIS A 234 -17.83 -1.20 -27.78
N VAL A 235 -17.46 -2.49 -27.76
CA VAL A 235 -17.66 -3.40 -28.88
C VAL A 235 -19.14 -3.59 -29.20
N LEU A 236 -19.99 -3.71 -28.18
CA LEU A 236 -21.45 -3.78 -28.39
C LEU A 236 -22.00 -2.52 -29.07
N MET A 237 -21.56 -1.33 -28.64
CA MET A 237 -21.96 -0.08 -29.29
C MET A 237 -21.51 -0.06 -30.75
N MET A 238 -20.26 -0.43 -31.05
CA MET A 238 -19.78 -0.49 -32.44
C MET A 238 -20.60 -1.46 -33.29
N LYS A 239 -20.97 -2.63 -32.76
CA LYS A 239 -21.82 -3.59 -33.47
C LYS A 239 -23.21 -3.04 -33.77
N GLN A 240 -23.82 -2.37 -32.80
CA GLN A 240 -25.11 -1.69 -32.99
C GLN A 240 -25.00 -0.60 -34.06
N PHE A 241 -23.89 0.15 -34.10
CA PHE A 241 -23.65 1.11 -35.18
C PHE A 241 -23.54 0.40 -36.55
N THR A 242 -22.83 -0.73 -36.66
CA THR A 242 -22.70 -1.43 -37.95
C THR A 242 -23.98 -2.13 -38.44
N GLU A 243 -24.96 -2.37 -37.56
CA GLU A 243 -26.24 -2.99 -37.89
C GLU A 243 -27.35 -1.98 -38.24
N ILE A 244 -27.11 -0.67 -38.04
CA ILE A 244 -28.02 0.39 -38.49
C ILE A 244 -27.77 0.65 -39.98
N ASP A 245 -28.84 0.59 -40.79
CA ASP A 245 -28.81 0.90 -42.22
C ASP A 245 -28.09 2.25 -42.46
N PRO A 246 -27.07 2.32 -43.32
CA PRO A 246 -26.34 3.56 -43.59
C PRO A 246 -27.25 4.74 -43.98
N ASN A 247 -28.42 4.49 -44.56
CA ASN A 247 -29.40 5.53 -44.86
C ASN A 247 -30.08 6.13 -43.61
N ASP A 248 -30.22 5.36 -42.53
CA ASP A 248 -30.76 5.85 -41.25
C ASP A 248 -29.68 6.54 -40.41
N GLN A 249 -28.41 6.18 -40.59
CA GLN A 249 -27.29 6.91 -39.98
C GLN A 249 -27.16 8.33 -40.53
N LEU A 250 -27.32 8.49 -41.86
CA LEU A 250 -27.30 9.80 -42.51
C LEU A 250 -28.45 10.69 -42.02
N LYS A 251 -29.67 10.16 -41.85
CA LYS A 251 -30.80 10.93 -41.31
C LYS A 251 -30.58 11.45 -39.89
N CYS A 252 -29.90 10.69 -39.01
CA CYS A 252 -29.56 11.13 -37.66
C CYS A 252 -28.47 12.21 -37.62
N ILE A 253 -27.60 12.28 -38.63
CA ILE A 253 -26.57 13.31 -38.73
C ILE A 253 -27.16 14.61 -39.32
N PHE A 254 -28.09 14.49 -40.27
CA PHE A 254 -28.73 15.63 -40.94
C PHE A 254 -29.99 16.17 -40.25
N SER A 255 -30.49 15.54 -39.18
CA SER A 255 -31.61 16.07 -38.38
C SER A 255 -31.18 17.09 -37.31
N HIS A 256 -29.87 17.34 -37.18
CA HIS A 256 -29.29 18.31 -36.24
C HIS A 256 -28.54 19.49 -36.92
N THR A 257 -28.72 19.65 -38.23
CA THR A 257 -28.35 20.85 -39.01
C THR A 257 -29.60 21.51 -39.54
#